data_AF-A0A068UEJ8-F1
#
_entry.id   AF-A0A068UEJ8-F1
#
_cell.length_a   1.000
_cell.length_b   1.000
_cell.length_c   1.000
_cell.angle_alpha   90.00
_cell.angle_beta   90.00
_cell.angle_gamma   90.00
#
_symmetry.space_group_name_H-M   'P 1'
#
loop_
_entity.id
_entity.type
_entity.pdbx_description
1 polymer ?
#
loop_
_entity_poly.entity_id
_entity_poly.type
_entity_poly.pdbx_seq_one_letter_code
_entity_poly.pdbx_strand_id
1 'polypeptide(L)'
;MASLRSLNRFRALVLLFSLLSDLSVGVLSLGVGINYGQIANNLPSPSRVALLLRSLNISRVKLYDADPNVLSAFSNSNVDFVIGLGNENLQAMTDPGQAQTWIQQHVQPYLSQTKITCITVGNEVLTGNDTQMKSHLLPAMQTVNNALNNLGLSREVYVTTAHSTGILGSPDQVSLEYVLFQPNPGIRDPVTNLNYDNMLYAQIDAVYSAMKALGHTDVQVKISETGWPSKGDPDEVGATPENAALYNGNLLQRIEQNQGTPANPSIPIDVYVFALFNEDLKPGPASERNYGLLYPDGSPVYRIGLQLQEQQQGYLPHIDYSSSGQQKTVYSSFSLLLIALAFLI
;
A
#
# COMPACT_ATOMS: atom_id res chain seq x y z
N MET A 1 42.18 -2.14 47.88
CA MET A 1 41.56 -3.22 47.06
C MET A 1 40.05 -3.08 46.85
N ALA A 2 39.34 -2.12 47.47
CA ALA A 2 37.90 -1.95 47.27
C ALA A 2 37.50 -1.14 46.00
N SER A 3 38.39 -0.32 45.42
CA SER A 3 38.03 0.57 44.29
C SER A 3 38.08 -0.11 42.91
N LEU A 4 38.92 -1.13 42.69
CA LEU A 4 38.94 -1.85 41.41
C LEU A 4 37.72 -2.76 41.22
N ARG A 5 37.14 -3.26 42.32
CA ARG A 5 35.96 -4.14 42.26
C ARG A 5 34.67 -3.39 41.92
N SER A 6 34.53 -2.12 42.32
CA SER A 6 33.35 -1.31 41.94
C SER A 6 33.44 -0.83 40.50
N LEU A 7 34.64 -0.47 40.02
CA LEU A 7 34.86 -0.02 38.64
C LEU A 7 34.59 -1.15 37.63
N ASN A 8 34.96 -2.40 37.97
CA ASN A 8 34.67 -3.56 37.12
C ASN A 8 33.18 -3.93 37.13
N ARG A 9 32.46 -3.71 38.24
CA ARG A 9 30.99 -3.89 38.29
C ARG A 9 30.25 -2.82 37.50
N PHE A 10 30.74 -1.59 37.51
CA PHE A 10 30.19 -0.49 36.73
C PHE A 10 30.42 -0.69 35.22
N ARG A 11 31.62 -1.13 34.82
CA ARG A 11 31.92 -1.52 33.43
C ARG A 11 31.10 -2.71 32.95
N ALA A 12 30.88 -3.71 33.80
CA ALA A 12 30.02 -4.84 33.47
C ALA A 12 28.54 -4.43 33.32
N LEU A 13 28.04 -3.49 34.14
CA LEU A 13 26.68 -2.96 33.99
C LEU A 13 26.51 -2.13 32.71
N VAL A 14 27.50 -1.30 32.35
CA VAL A 14 27.48 -0.50 31.11
C VAL A 14 27.59 -1.40 29.87
N LEU A 15 28.38 -2.46 29.92
CA LEU A 15 28.45 -3.47 28.85
C LEU A 15 27.15 -4.29 28.72
N LEU A 16 26.49 -4.60 29.84
CA LEU A 16 25.17 -5.26 29.82
C LEU A 16 24.07 -4.33 29.28
N PHE A 17 24.13 -3.02 29.58
CA PHE A 17 23.19 -2.02 29.05
C PHE A 17 23.42 -1.71 27.56
N SER A 18 24.67 -1.78 27.09
CA SER A 18 25.00 -1.62 25.66
C SER A 18 24.76 -2.89 24.83
N LEU A 19 24.66 -4.07 25.47
CA LEU A 19 24.19 -5.30 24.83
C LEU A 19 22.65 -5.42 24.82
N LEU A 20 21.94 -4.64 25.65
CA LEU A 20 20.48 -4.57 25.68
C LEU A 20 19.90 -3.43 24.82
N SER A 21 20.71 -2.46 24.39
CA SER A 21 20.28 -1.38 23.49
C SER A 21 20.09 -1.82 22.04
N ASP A 22 20.57 -3.01 21.67
CA ASP A 22 20.40 -3.58 20.32
C ASP A 22 19.27 -4.63 20.24
N LEU A 23 18.40 -4.71 21.27
CA LEU A 23 17.03 -5.16 21.03
C LEU A 23 16.26 -4.00 20.36
N SER A 24 16.68 -3.63 19.15
CA SER A 24 15.71 -3.09 18.21
C SER A 24 14.68 -4.20 18.04
N VAL A 25 13.54 -4.07 18.71
CA VAL A 25 12.31 -4.65 18.20
C VAL A 25 12.19 -4.04 16.81
N GLY A 26 12.70 -4.76 15.81
CA GLY A 26 12.43 -4.45 14.42
C GLY A 26 10.93 -4.52 14.32
N VAL A 27 10.27 -3.37 14.40
CA VAL A 27 8.87 -3.26 14.02
C VAL A 27 8.91 -3.63 12.55
N LEU A 28 8.53 -4.87 12.24
CA LEU A 28 8.46 -5.37 10.88
C LEU A 28 7.69 -4.31 10.09
N SER A 29 8.39 -3.64 9.17
CA SER A 29 7.68 -2.92 8.11
C SER A 29 7.01 -4.04 7.34
N LEU A 30 5.70 -4.18 7.53
CA LEU A 30 4.90 -5.01 6.67
C LEU A 30 5.21 -4.49 5.27
N GLY A 31 5.82 -5.30 4.41
CA GLY A 31 6.16 -4.93 3.03
C GLY A 31 4.91 -4.66 2.16
N VAL A 32 3.76 -4.48 2.80
CA VAL A 32 2.45 -4.20 2.22
C VAL A 32 2.40 -2.77 1.70
N GLY A 33 1.80 -2.60 0.54
CA GLY A 33 1.37 -1.31 0.03
C GLY A 33 -0.06 -0.98 0.46
N ILE A 34 -0.42 0.29 0.38
CA ILE A 34 -1.78 0.75 0.63
C ILE A 34 -2.28 1.55 -0.58
N ASN A 35 -3.51 1.29 -1.01
CA ASN A 35 -4.20 2.15 -1.96
C ASN A 35 -4.69 3.39 -1.22
N TYR A 36 -4.26 4.56 -1.68
CA TYR A 36 -4.73 5.85 -1.16
C TYR A 36 -5.74 6.43 -2.16
N GLY A 37 -6.98 5.95 -2.05
CA GLY A 37 -8.12 6.49 -2.78
C GLY A 37 -8.53 7.88 -2.27
N GLN A 38 -9.01 8.71 -3.18
CA GLN A 38 -9.34 10.12 -2.92
C GLN A 38 -10.77 10.49 -3.35
N ILE A 39 -11.64 9.52 -3.62
CA ILE A 39 -13.04 9.76 -4.02
C ILE A 39 -13.90 10.05 -2.78
N ALA A 40 -13.58 11.16 -2.12
CA ALA A 40 -14.22 11.61 -0.90
C ALA A 40 -14.01 13.12 -0.68
N ASN A 41 -14.85 13.75 0.14
CA ASN A 41 -14.74 15.19 0.46
C ASN A 41 -14.39 15.50 1.92
N ASN A 42 -14.12 14.47 2.72
CA ASN A 42 -13.91 14.57 4.16
C ASN A 42 -12.53 14.03 4.63
N LEU A 43 -11.66 13.66 3.69
CA LEU A 43 -10.33 13.09 3.96
C LEU A 43 -9.37 14.12 4.59
N PRO A 44 -8.35 13.66 5.36
CA PRO A 44 -7.26 14.51 5.81
C PRO A 44 -6.47 15.09 4.64
N SER A 45 -5.76 16.19 4.89
CA SER A 45 -4.83 16.73 3.89
C SER A 45 -3.70 15.74 3.58
N PRO A 46 -3.13 15.75 2.35
CA PRO A 46 -2.07 14.82 1.99
C PRO A 46 -0.84 14.86 2.92
N SER A 47 -0.46 16.03 3.44
CA SER A 47 0.63 16.13 4.43
C SER A 47 0.31 15.41 5.75
N ARG A 48 -0.96 15.41 6.16
CA ARG A 48 -1.40 14.66 7.34
C ARG A 48 -1.38 13.16 7.07
N VAL A 49 -1.78 12.75 5.88
CA VAL A 49 -1.70 11.35 5.44
C VAL A 49 -0.25 10.87 5.40
N ALA A 50 0.69 11.69 4.94
CA ALA A 50 2.12 11.35 4.97
C ALA A 50 2.64 11.07 6.39
N LEU A 51 2.23 11.88 7.37
CA LEU A 51 2.58 11.66 8.78
C LEU A 51 1.94 10.38 9.34
N LEU A 52 0.68 10.12 8.98
CA LEU A 52 -0.05 8.92 9.39
C LEU A 52 0.59 7.64 8.84
N LEU A 53 0.91 7.60 7.54
CA LEU A 53 1.55 6.42 6.94
C LEU A 53 2.94 6.17 7.55
N ARG A 54 3.68 7.24 7.86
CA ARG A 54 4.93 7.13 8.60
C ARG A 54 4.73 6.54 10.00
N SER A 55 3.68 6.94 10.74
CA SER A 55 3.41 6.37 12.08
C SER A 55 2.92 4.92 12.03
N LEU A 56 2.38 4.49 10.89
CA LEU A 56 1.97 3.12 10.60
C LEU A 56 3.09 2.27 9.97
N ASN A 57 4.28 2.85 9.74
CA ASN A 57 5.40 2.20 9.06
C ASN A 57 5.06 1.66 7.65
N ILE A 58 4.12 2.33 6.97
CA ILE A 58 3.75 2.03 5.58
C ILE A 58 4.63 2.86 4.65
N SER A 59 5.43 2.19 3.84
CA SER A 59 6.40 2.82 2.93
C SER A 59 6.04 2.66 1.46
N ARG A 60 4.85 2.15 1.13
CA ARG A 60 4.41 1.87 -0.24
C ARG A 60 2.97 2.33 -0.44
N VAL A 61 2.75 3.20 -1.42
CA VAL A 61 1.44 3.80 -1.71
C VAL A 61 1.10 3.63 -3.18
N LYS A 62 -0.16 3.31 -3.46
CA LYS A 62 -0.71 3.36 -4.81
C LYS A 62 -1.75 4.47 -4.90
N LEU A 63 -1.60 5.35 -5.88
CA LEU A 63 -2.55 6.36 -6.30
C LEU A 63 -3.22 5.95 -7.60
N TYR A 64 -4.45 6.42 -7.81
CA TYR A 64 -5.22 6.18 -9.04
C TYR A 64 -4.97 7.25 -10.11
N ASP A 65 -4.21 8.29 -9.77
CA ASP A 65 -3.82 9.40 -10.60
C ASP A 65 -2.36 9.81 -10.27
N ALA A 66 -1.95 10.97 -10.78
CA ALA A 66 -0.69 11.63 -10.47
C ALA A 66 -0.93 12.96 -9.73
N ASP A 67 -1.70 12.94 -8.62
CA ASP A 67 -2.08 14.14 -7.87
C ASP A 67 -0.83 14.92 -7.38
N PRO A 68 -0.61 16.15 -7.88
CA PRO A 68 0.55 16.96 -7.51
C PRO A 68 0.58 17.33 -6.02
N ASN A 69 -0.58 17.45 -5.37
CA ASN A 69 -0.67 17.80 -3.95
C ASN A 69 -0.18 16.64 -3.09
N VAL A 70 -0.54 15.41 -3.46
CA VAL A 70 -0.07 14.20 -2.77
C VAL A 70 1.41 14.01 -3.02
N LEU A 71 1.85 13.99 -4.28
CA LEU A 71 3.26 13.76 -4.62
C LEU A 71 4.18 14.80 -3.97
N SER A 72 3.76 16.06 -3.88
CA SER A 72 4.51 17.11 -3.18
C SER A 72 4.52 16.90 -1.67
N ALA A 73 3.39 16.54 -1.06
CA ALA A 73 3.29 16.33 0.39
C ALA A 73 4.15 15.17 0.90
N PHE A 74 4.47 14.21 0.04
CA PHE A 74 5.33 13.07 0.33
C PHE A 74 6.81 13.28 -0.06
N SER A 75 7.21 14.51 -0.41
CA SER A 75 8.62 14.83 -0.70
C SER A 75 9.54 14.43 0.45
N ASN A 76 10.62 13.72 0.13
CA ASN A 76 11.63 13.20 1.06
C ASN A 76 11.07 12.23 2.13
N SER A 77 9.88 11.64 1.92
CA SER A 77 9.27 10.68 2.85
C SER A 77 9.86 9.27 2.77
N ASN A 78 10.61 8.96 1.70
CA ASN A 78 11.05 7.61 1.33
C ASN A 78 9.92 6.61 1.00
N VAL A 79 8.68 7.07 0.84
CA VAL A 79 7.56 6.24 0.39
C VAL A 79 7.68 5.99 -1.12
N ASP A 80 7.54 4.73 -1.52
CA ASP A 80 7.49 4.30 -2.91
C ASP A 80 6.06 4.44 -3.44
N PHE A 81 5.92 5.13 -4.58
CA PHE A 81 4.65 5.38 -5.23
C PHE A 81 4.48 4.52 -6.50
N VAL A 82 3.32 3.89 -6.60
CA VAL A 82 2.68 3.51 -7.85
C VAL A 82 1.65 4.59 -8.16
N ILE A 83 1.66 5.16 -9.36
CA ILE A 83 0.68 6.17 -9.78
C ILE A 83 -0.15 5.68 -10.95
N GLY A 84 -1.39 6.16 -11.03
CA GLY A 84 -2.31 5.80 -12.10
C GLY A 84 -2.25 6.79 -13.26
N LEU A 85 -2.33 6.27 -14.48
CA LEU A 85 -2.75 7.01 -15.65
C LEU A 85 -4.17 6.54 -15.99
N GLY A 86 -5.14 7.42 -15.74
CA GLY A 86 -6.56 7.09 -15.83
C GLY A 86 -7.02 6.67 -17.24
N ASN A 87 -8.11 5.88 -17.30
CA ASN A 87 -8.64 5.32 -18.53
C ASN A 87 -8.99 6.39 -19.58
N GLU A 88 -9.41 7.58 -19.13
CA GLU A 88 -9.71 8.74 -19.95
C GLU A 88 -8.51 9.25 -20.77
N ASN A 89 -7.29 8.94 -20.35
CA ASN A 89 -6.06 9.36 -21.03
C ASN A 89 -5.57 8.34 -22.06
N LEU A 90 -6.11 7.12 -22.12
CA LEU A 90 -5.57 6.03 -22.96
C LEU A 90 -5.49 6.40 -24.44
N GLN A 91 -6.54 7.04 -24.98
CA GLN A 91 -6.54 7.47 -26.37
C GLN A 91 -5.44 8.51 -26.64
N ALA A 92 -5.32 9.53 -25.77
CA ALA A 92 -4.32 10.58 -25.90
C ALA A 92 -2.90 10.02 -25.82
N MET A 93 -2.68 9.05 -24.92
CA MET A 93 -1.38 8.42 -24.76
C MET A 93 -0.96 7.59 -25.96
N THR A 94 -1.84 7.26 -26.92
CA THR A 94 -1.39 6.62 -28.18
C THR A 94 -0.49 7.55 -29.03
N ASP A 95 -0.46 8.86 -28.75
CA ASP A 95 0.46 9.82 -29.35
C ASP A 95 1.76 9.96 -28.52
N PRO A 96 2.95 9.74 -29.11
CA PRO A 96 4.22 9.85 -28.39
C PRO A 96 4.50 11.24 -27.79
N GLY A 97 4.08 12.32 -28.46
CA GLY A 97 4.28 13.68 -27.98
C GLY A 97 3.43 14.00 -26.76
N GLN A 98 2.19 13.52 -26.75
CA GLN A 98 1.30 13.62 -25.59
C GLN A 98 1.81 12.77 -24.42
N ALA A 99 2.26 11.54 -24.66
CA ALA A 99 2.85 10.69 -23.62
C ALA A 99 4.08 11.34 -22.97
N GLN A 100 4.98 11.89 -23.78
CA GLN A 100 6.15 12.61 -23.28
C GLN A 100 5.76 13.85 -22.49
N THR A 101 4.82 14.65 -23.00
CA THR A 101 4.31 15.83 -22.30
C THR A 101 3.70 15.46 -20.95
N TRP A 102 2.91 14.39 -20.89
CA TRP A 102 2.29 13.91 -19.66
C TRP A 102 3.34 13.53 -18.61
N ILE A 103 4.39 12.78 -18.98
CA ILE A 103 5.48 12.42 -18.06
C ILE A 103 6.22 13.66 -17.56
N GLN A 104 6.53 14.60 -18.44
CA GLN A 104 7.22 15.84 -18.09
C GLN A 104 6.42 16.73 -17.13
N GLN A 105 5.08 16.68 -17.22
CA GLN A 105 4.19 17.49 -16.38
C GLN A 105 3.81 16.81 -15.07
N HIS A 106 3.56 15.51 -15.09
CA HIS A 106 2.93 14.79 -13.97
C HIS A 106 3.88 13.88 -13.19
N VAL A 107 5.04 13.53 -13.75
CA VAL A 107 5.97 12.57 -13.12
C VAL A 107 7.33 13.21 -12.85
N GLN A 108 7.99 13.70 -13.91
CA GLN A 108 9.35 14.21 -13.85
C GLN A 108 9.61 15.29 -12.78
N PRO A 109 8.68 16.23 -12.50
CA PRO A 109 8.90 17.26 -11.48
C PRO A 109 9.10 16.70 -10.06
N TYR A 110 8.60 15.50 -9.78
CA TYR A 110 8.58 14.92 -8.43
C TYR A 110 9.72 13.95 -8.15
N LEU A 111 10.30 13.32 -9.18
CA LEU A 111 11.26 12.21 -9.03
C LEU A 111 12.49 12.55 -8.17
N SER A 112 12.89 13.82 -8.11
CA SER A 112 14.02 14.24 -7.27
C SER A 112 13.78 14.12 -5.75
N GLN A 113 12.52 14.07 -5.31
CA GLN A 113 12.14 14.10 -3.89
C GLN A 113 11.11 13.02 -3.53
N THR A 114 10.32 12.56 -4.48
CA THR A 114 9.26 11.55 -4.27
C THR A 114 9.54 10.35 -5.15
N LYS A 115 9.61 9.16 -4.54
CA LYS A 115 10.00 7.92 -5.22
C LYS A 115 8.82 7.34 -6.00
N ILE A 116 8.56 7.86 -7.19
CA ILE A 116 7.60 7.22 -8.11
C ILE A 116 8.34 6.07 -8.79
N THR A 117 7.88 4.85 -8.57
CA THR A 117 8.54 3.63 -9.07
C THR A 117 7.79 2.98 -10.22
N CYS A 118 6.49 3.27 -10.36
CA CYS A 118 5.64 2.61 -11.34
C CYS A 118 4.51 3.51 -11.81
N ILE A 119 4.17 3.41 -13.11
CA ILE A 119 2.94 3.95 -13.69
C ILE A 119 2.05 2.77 -14.11
N THR A 120 0.85 2.69 -13.57
CA THR A 120 -0.20 1.80 -14.07
C THR A 120 -1.01 2.53 -15.15
N VAL A 121 -0.85 2.10 -16.41
CA VAL A 121 -1.56 2.65 -17.57
C VAL A 121 -2.92 1.98 -17.68
N GLY A 122 -3.96 2.73 -17.33
CA GLY A 122 -5.33 2.23 -17.23
C GLY A 122 -5.57 1.34 -16.01
N ASN A 123 -6.85 1.18 -15.68
CA ASN A 123 -7.37 0.33 -14.63
C ASN A 123 -8.53 -0.52 -15.16
N GLU A 124 -8.39 -1.85 -15.07
CA GLU A 124 -9.41 -2.84 -15.46
C GLU A 124 -9.98 -2.70 -16.88
N VAL A 125 -9.18 -2.15 -17.80
CA VAL A 125 -9.58 -1.81 -19.18
C VAL A 125 -10.17 -2.99 -19.96
N LEU A 126 -9.74 -4.22 -19.63
CA LEU A 126 -10.13 -5.44 -20.33
C LEU A 126 -11.45 -6.06 -19.84
N THR A 127 -12.01 -5.61 -18.72
CA THR A 127 -13.18 -6.21 -18.04
C THR A 127 -14.52 -5.86 -18.71
N GLY A 128 -14.62 -4.68 -19.36
CA GLY A 128 -15.85 -4.20 -20.00
C GLY A 128 -16.05 -4.61 -21.47
N ASN A 129 -17.01 -4.01 -22.16
CA ASN A 129 -17.28 -4.24 -23.59
C ASN A 129 -16.77 -3.13 -24.51
N ASP A 130 -16.06 -2.13 -23.98
CA ASP A 130 -15.53 -1.03 -24.76
C ASP A 130 -14.32 -1.49 -25.59
N THR A 131 -14.57 -1.88 -26.84
CA THR A 131 -13.55 -2.38 -27.76
C THR A 131 -12.55 -1.29 -28.17
N GLN A 132 -12.96 -0.02 -28.15
CA GLN A 132 -12.10 1.11 -28.48
C GLN A 132 -11.12 1.39 -27.35
N MET A 133 -11.60 1.41 -26.10
CA MET A 133 -10.72 1.55 -24.93
C MET A 133 -9.67 0.43 -24.88
N LYS A 134 -10.10 -0.82 -25.14
CA LYS A 134 -9.20 -1.98 -25.20
C LYS A 134 -8.13 -1.85 -26.28
N SER A 135 -8.46 -1.30 -27.45
CA SER A 135 -7.49 -1.16 -28.54
C SER A 135 -6.46 -0.07 -28.28
N HIS A 136 -6.75 0.90 -27.40
CA HIS A 136 -5.79 1.95 -27.01
C HIS A 136 -4.78 1.50 -25.95
N LEU A 137 -5.07 0.46 -25.16
CA LEU A 137 -4.25 0.09 -24.00
C LEU A 137 -2.78 -0.20 -24.34
N LEU A 138 -2.53 -1.14 -25.24
CA LEU A 138 -1.17 -1.55 -25.58
C LEU A 138 -0.37 -0.40 -26.25
N PRO A 139 -0.90 0.31 -27.25
CA PRO A 139 -0.22 1.48 -27.80
C PRO A 139 0.11 2.54 -26.75
N ALA A 140 -0.82 2.85 -25.83
CA ALA A 140 -0.59 3.79 -24.74
C ALA A 140 0.52 3.33 -23.78
N MET A 141 0.57 2.04 -23.42
CA MET A 141 1.66 1.49 -22.61
C MET A 141 3.02 1.64 -23.31
N GLN A 142 3.06 1.35 -24.61
CA GLN A 142 4.30 1.42 -25.40
C GLN A 142 4.84 2.84 -25.51
N THR A 143 3.98 3.82 -25.80
CA THR A 143 4.35 5.23 -25.91
C THR A 143 4.79 5.83 -24.59
N VAL A 144 4.09 5.53 -23.48
CA VAL A 144 4.48 5.95 -22.12
C VAL A 144 5.84 5.37 -21.75
N ASN A 145 6.06 4.06 -22.00
CA ASN A 145 7.35 3.43 -21.76
C ASN A 145 8.46 4.02 -22.64
N ASN A 146 8.19 4.29 -23.93
CA ASN A 146 9.16 4.92 -24.83
C ASN A 146 9.50 6.34 -24.40
N ALA A 147 8.52 7.10 -23.93
CA ALA A 147 8.74 8.45 -23.42
C ALA A 147 9.59 8.45 -22.13
N LEU A 148 9.38 7.48 -21.21
CA LEU A 148 10.29 7.28 -20.06
C LEU A 148 11.72 6.97 -20.51
N ASN A 149 11.89 6.11 -21.52
CA ASN A 149 13.21 5.80 -22.09
C ASN A 149 13.88 7.05 -22.71
N ASN A 150 13.14 7.82 -23.50
CA ASN A 150 13.64 9.04 -24.14
C ASN A 150 14.07 10.10 -23.13
N LEU A 151 13.39 10.17 -21.98
CA LEU A 151 13.72 11.08 -20.89
C LEU A 151 14.79 10.53 -19.93
N GLY A 152 15.26 9.29 -20.15
CA GLY A 152 16.26 8.64 -19.28
C GLY A 152 15.71 8.16 -17.93
N LEU A 153 14.39 8.03 -17.80
CA LEU A 153 13.67 7.72 -16.55
C LEU A 153 13.30 6.23 -16.40
N SER A 154 13.50 5.41 -17.44
CA SER A 154 13.06 4.01 -17.47
C SER A 154 13.80 3.06 -16.50
N ARG A 155 14.89 3.52 -15.89
CA ARG A 155 15.58 2.78 -14.81
C ARG A 155 14.94 2.99 -13.44
N GLU A 156 14.17 4.05 -13.29
CA GLU A 156 13.54 4.46 -12.03
C GLU A 156 12.04 4.15 -12.05
N VAL A 157 11.38 4.41 -13.18
CA VAL A 157 9.94 4.22 -13.34
C VAL A 157 9.69 3.15 -14.40
N TYR A 158 8.95 2.10 -14.03
CA TYR A 158 8.48 1.10 -14.99
C TYR A 158 6.98 1.24 -15.26
N VAL A 159 6.52 0.69 -16.39
CA VAL A 159 5.12 0.74 -16.82
C VAL A 159 4.48 -0.64 -16.66
N THR A 160 3.24 -0.66 -16.17
CA THR A 160 2.38 -1.85 -16.19
C THR A 160 0.92 -1.42 -16.36
N THR A 161 -0.03 -2.35 -16.26
CA THR A 161 -1.47 -2.07 -16.25
C THR A 161 -2.15 -2.95 -15.21
N ALA A 162 -3.25 -2.48 -14.63
CA ALA A 162 -4.01 -3.23 -13.63
C ALA A 162 -5.17 -3.99 -14.30
N HIS A 163 -5.29 -5.28 -13.98
CA HIS A 163 -6.32 -6.16 -14.52
C HIS A 163 -7.19 -6.72 -13.40
N SER A 164 -8.50 -6.81 -13.67
CA SER A 164 -9.43 -7.49 -12.78
C SER A 164 -9.29 -9.00 -12.90
N THR A 165 -9.38 -9.71 -11.78
CA THR A 165 -9.48 -11.19 -11.76
C THR A 165 -10.93 -11.67 -11.84
N GLY A 166 -11.88 -10.81 -12.25
CA GLY A 166 -13.33 -11.06 -12.35
C GLY A 166 -13.78 -12.18 -13.31
N ILE A 167 -12.93 -13.16 -13.59
CA ILE A 167 -13.13 -14.31 -14.46
C ILE A 167 -13.36 -15.61 -13.63
N LEU A 168 -13.31 -15.56 -12.30
CA LEU A 168 -13.26 -16.77 -11.47
C LEU A 168 -14.49 -16.94 -10.56
N GLY A 169 -15.48 -17.70 -11.06
CA GLY A 169 -16.44 -18.47 -10.25
C GLY A 169 -17.79 -17.81 -9.92
N SER A 170 -18.76 -18.64 -9.52
CA SER A 170 -20.03 -18.19 -8.94
C SER A 170 -19.89 -18.08 -7.41
N PRO A 171 -20.34 -16.99 -6.76
CA PRO A 171 -20.29 -16.83 -5.31
C PRO A 171 -20.93 -17.98 -4.52
N ASP A 172 -21.98 -18.61 -5.08
CA ASP A 172 -22.72 -19.71 -4.44
C ASP A 172 -21.90 -20.99 -4.24
N GLN A 173 -20.72 -21.07 -4.86
CA GLN A 173 -19.84 -22.25 -4.81
C GLN A 173 -18.61 -22.03 -3.93
N VAL A 174 -18.47 -20.86 -3.30
CA VAL A 174 -17.28 -20.48 -2.55
C VAL A 174 -17.61 -20.25 -1.08
N SER A 175 -17.01 -21.03 -0.18
CA SER A 175 -17.20 -20.88 1.26
C SER A 175 -16.57 -19.59 1.79
N LEU A 176 -17.18 -18.97 2.79
CA LEU A 176 -16.68 -17.75 3.41
C LEU A 176 -15.29 -17.96 4.03
N GLU A 177 -15.04 -19.12 4.63
CA GLU A 177 -13.75 -19.43 5.27
C GLU A 177 -12.60 -19.40 4.26
N TYR A 178 -12.84 -19.89 3.04
CA TYR A 178 -11.86 -19.94 1.95
C TYR A 178 -11.46 -18.54 1.44
N VAL A 179 -12.39 -17.59 1.45
CA VAL A 179 -12.11 -16.21 1.02
C VAL A 179 -11.58 -15.35 2.17
N LEU A 180 -11.84 -15.69 3.43
CA LEU A 180 -11.34 -14.99 4.61
C LEU A 180 -10.01 -15.54 5.16
N PHE A 181 -9.34 -16.45 4.44
CA PHE A 181 -8.11 -17.14 4.89
C PHE A 181 -8.28 -17.92 6.20
N GLN A 182 -9.49 -18.34 6.54
CA GLN A 182 -9.78 -19.15 7.71
C GLN A 182 -9.50 -20.63 7.45
N PRO A 183 -9.31 -21.47 8.49
CA PRO A 183 -9.12 -22.91 8.31
C PRO A 183 -10.25 -23.56 7.51
N ASN A 184 -9.90 -24.23 6.43
CA ASN A 184 -10.83 -24.91 5.51
C ASN A 184 -10.07 -26.05 4.79
N PRO A 185 -10.75 -27.03 4.16
CA PRO A 185 -10.08 -28.15 3.49
C PRO A 185 -9.25 -27.73 2.25
N GLY A 186 -9.45 -26.51 1.76
CA GLY A 186 -8.88 -26.01 0.52
C GLY A 186 -9.60 -26.56 -0.71
N ILE A 187 -9.21 -26.02 -1.86
CA ILE A 187 -9.65 -26.45 -3.19
C ILE A 187 -8.42 -27.03 -3.90
N ARG A 188 -8.54 -28.29 -4.33
CA ARG A 188 -7.52 -28.94 -5.14
C ARG A 188 -7.71 -28.62 -6.61
N ASP A 189 -6.69 -28.09 -7.25
CA ASP A 189 -6.67 -27.94 -8.71
C ASP A 189 -6.51 -29.33 -9.36
N PRO A 190 -7.47 -29.78 -10.20
CA PRO A 190 -7.41 -31.10 -10.82
C PRO A 190 -6.27 -31.24 -11.85
N VAL A 191 -5.72 -30.13 -12.37
CA VAL A 191 -4.66 -30.16 -13.38
C VAL A 191 -3.28 -30.25 -12.71
N THR A 192 -2.98 -29.34 -11.79
CA THR A 192 -1.66 -29.31 -11.13
C THR A 192 -1.58 -30.17 -9.87
N ASN A 193 -2.73 -30.62 -9.35
CA ASN A 193 -2.85 -31.35 -8.09
C ASN A 193 -2.45 -30.54 -6.83
N LEU A 194 -2.19 -29.23 -6.99
CA LEU A 194 -1.91 -28.29 -5.91
C LEU A 194 -3.19 -28.03 -5.11
N ASN A 195 -3.04 -27.89 -3.79
CA ASN A 195 -4.14 -27.53 -2.90
C ASN A 195 -4.01 -26.06 -2.51
N TYR A 196 -5.07 -25.30 -2.75
CA TYR A 196 -5.16 -23.90 -2.36
C TYR A 196 -6.03 -23.82 -1.11
N ASP A 197 -5.50 -23.25 -0.04
CA ASP A 197 -6.25 -23.04 1.20
C ASP A 197 -7.00 -21.70 1.21
N ASN A 198 -6.82 -20.87 0.20
CA ASN A 198 -7.53 -19.60 0.05
C ASN A 198 -7.68 -19.17 -1.41
N MET A 199 -8.70 -18.35 -1.67
CA MET A 199 -9.03 -17.89 -3.03
C MET A 199 -7.95 -17.01 -3.65
N LEU A 200 -7.33 -16.13 -2.87
CA LEU A 200 -6.33 -15.19 -3.40
C LEU A 200 -5.14 -15.94 -4.02
N TYR A 201 -4.66 -17.01 -3.38
CA TYR A 201 -3.56 -17.82 -3.92
C TYR A 201 -3.97 -18.54 -5.20
N ALA A 202 -5.18 -19.08 -5.26
CA ALA A 202 -5.71 -19.68 -6.48
C ALA A 202 -5.81 -18.66 -7.63
N GLN A 203 -6.25 -17.43 -7.35
CA GLN A 203 -6.33 -16.35 -8.35
C GLN A 203 -4.94 -15.95 -8.85
N ILE A 204 -3.96 -15.78 -7.96
CA ILE A 204 -2.57 -15.44 -8.34
C ILE A 204 -1.97 -16.53 -9.23
N ASP A 205 -2.10 -17.80 -8.83
CA ASP A 205 -1.52 -18.91 -9.60
C ASP A 205 -2.28 -19.21 -10.89
N ALA A 206 -3.58 -18.87 -10.97
CA ALA A 206 -4.32 -18.88 -12.24
C ALA A 206 -3.73 -17.86 -13.22
N VAL A 207 -3.37 -16.65 -12.76
CA VAL A 207 -2.69 -15.64 -13.60
C VAL A 207 -1.31 -16.12 -14.04
N TYR A 208 -0.49 -16.65 -13.11
CA TYR A 208 0.81 -17.23 -13.49
C TYR A 208 0.68 -18.37 -14.49
N SER A 209 -0.34 -19.23 -14.32
CA SER A 209 -0.61 -20.33 -15.25
C SER A 209 -1.00 -19.82 -16.64
N ALA A 210 -1.82 -18.78 -16.71
CA ALA A 210 -2.19 -18.14 -17.98
C ALA A 210 -0.99 -17.50 -18.68
N MET A 211 -0.14 -16.76 -17.95
CA MET A 211 1.09 -16.19 -18.50
C MET A 211 2.05 -17.26 -19.00
N LYS A 212 2.22 -18.34 -18.22
CA LYS A 212 3.06 -19.48 -18.61
C LYS A 212 2.55 -20.17 -19.86
N ALA A 213 1.24 -20.30 -20.04
CA ALA A 213 0.64 -20.85 -21.26
C ALA A 213 0.93 -19.99 -22.51
N LEU A 214 1.14 -18.68 -22.32
CA LEU A 214 1.60 -17.75 -23.36
C LEU A 214 3.12 -17.71 -23.52
N GLY A 215 3.88 -18.52 -22.76
CA GLY A 215 5.34 -18.59 -22.83
C GLY A 215 6.07 -17.62 -21.90
N HIS A 216 5.37 -16.90 -21.02
CA HIS A 216 5.96 -15.94 -20.09
C HIS A 216 6.10 -16.52 -18.69
N THR A 217 7.34 -16.58 -18.22
CA THR A 217 7.70 -17.02 -16.85
C THR A 217 8.59 -16.00 -16.12
N ASP A 218 8.87 -14.91 -16.82
CA ASP A 218 9.74 -13.80 -16.47
C ASP A 218 8.97 -12.58 -15.94
N VAL A 219 7.63 -12.65 -15.95
CA VAL A 219 6.74 -11.59 -15.50
C VAL A 219 6.20 -11.91 -14.11
N GLN A 220 6.47 -11.02 -13.14
CA GLN A 220 5.95 -11.14 -11.77
C GLN A 220 4.52 -10.58 -11.69
N VAL A 221 3.64 -11.31 -11.01
CA VAL A 221 2.31 -10.81 -10.63
C VAL A 221 2.41 -10.02 -9.32
N LYS A 222 1.84 -8.81 -9.33
CA LYS A 222 1.64 -7.99 -8.13
C LYS A 222 0.14 -7.74 -7.95
N ILE A 223 -0.32 -7.76 -6.71
CA ILE A 223 -1.72 -7.55 -6.36
C ILE A 223 -1.88 -6.04 -6.17
N SER A 224 -2.39 -5.36 -7.19
CA SER A 224 -2.56 -3.91 -7.16
C SER A 224 -3.66 -3.46 -6.20
N GLU A 225 -4.65 -4.31 -5.93
CA GLU A 225 -5.80 -4.03 -5.06
C GLU A 225 -6.33 -5.35 -4.48
N THR A 226 -6.53 -5.37 -3.17
CA THR A 226 -7.29 -6.42 -2.51
C THR A 226 -7.75 -5.95 -1.14
N GLY A 227 -8.96 -6.29 -0.75
CA GLY A 227 -9.56 -5.81 0.50
C GLY A 227 -10.97 -6.34 0.68
N TRP A 228 -11.58 -5.99 1.80
CA TRP A 228 -12.92 -6.45 2.14
C TRP A 228 -13.73 -5.32 2.79
N PRO A 229 -14.96 -5.06 2.34
CA PRO A 229 -15.76 -3.94 2.83
C PRO A 229 -16.31 -4.24 4.23
N SER A 230 -16.31 -3.23 5.11
CA SER A 230 -16.83 -3.36 6.47
C SER A 230 -18.34 -3.13 6.59
N LYS A 231 -18.99 -2.69 5.50
CA LYS A 231 -20.42 -2.41 5.47
C LYS A 231 -20.89 -2.41 4.03
N GLY A 232 -22.01 -3.08 3.74
CA GLY A 232 -22.64 -3.09 2.43
C GLY A 232 -24.13 -2.81 2.49
N ASP A 233 -24.78 -2.94 1.34
CA ASP A 233 -26.23 -2.93 1.19
C ASP A 233 -26.84 -4.18 1.83
N PRO A 234 -28.18 -4.24 2.07
CA PRO A 234 -28.81 -5.37 2.74
C PRO A 234 -28.57 -6.75 2.09
N ASP A 235 -28.29 -6.79 0.78
CA ASP A 235 -27.97 -7.99 0.01
C ASP A 235 -26.46 -8.32 -0.02
N GLU A 236 -25.60 -7.41 0.46
CA GLU A 236 -24.16 -7.61 0.60
C GLU A 236 -23.80 -8.20 1.97
N VAL A 237 -24.41 -9.34 2.31
CA VAL A 237 -24.35 -9.95 3.66
C VAL A 237 -22.93 -10.27 4.16
N GLY A 238 -21.95 -10.38 3.26
CA GLY A 238 -20.54 -10.59 3.60
C GLY A 238 -19.81 -9.32 4.06
N ALA A 239 -20.35 -8.13 3.78
CA ALA A 239 -19.73 -6.85 4.07
C ALA A 239 -19.98 -6.42 5.52
N THR A 240 -19.17 -6.95 6.44
CA THR A 240 -19.26 -6.66 7.88
C THR A 240 -17.90 -6.27 8.44
N PRO A 241 -17.83 -5.50 9.55
CA PRO A 241 -16.56 -5.16 10.18
C PRO A 241 -15.77 -6.39 10.64
N GLU A 242 -16.46 -7.46 11.05
CA GLU A 242 -15.85 -8.72 11.46
C GLU A 242 -15.16 -9.42 10.29
N ASN A 243 -15.84 -9.54 9.14
CA ASN A 243 -15.25 -10.17 7.97
C ASN A 243 -14.13 -9.32 7.38
N ALA A 244 -14.27 -7.99 7.40
CA ALA A 244 -13.21 -7.08 6.98
C ALA A 244 -11.95 -7.21 7.86
N ALA A 245 -12.13 -7.31 9.18
CA ALA A 245 -11.04 -7.56 10.12
C ALA A 245 -10.36 -8.92 9.90
N LEU A 246 -11.15 -9.97 9.65
CA LEU A 246 -10.61 -11.30 9.34
C LEU A 246 -9.83 -11.29 8.03
N TYR A 247 -10.39 -10.75 6.96
CA TYR A 247 -9.74 -10.71 5.65
C TYR A 247 -8.41 -9.96 5.70
N ASN A 248 -8.47 -8.68 6.10
CA ASN A 248 -7.29 -7.80 6.10
C ASN A 248 -6.27 -8.23 7.16
N GLY A 249 -6.72 -8.68 8.35
CA GLY A 249 -5.84 -9.18 9.40
C GLY A 249 -5.07 -10.44 8.97
N ASN A 250 -5.76 -11.44 8.41
CA ASN A 250 -5.12 -12.68 7.96
C ASN A 250 -4.22 -12.45 6.74
N LEU A 251 -4.61 -11.55 5.83
CA LEU A 251 -3.78 -11.13 4.71
C LEU A 251 -2.46 -10.53 5.21
N LEU A 252 -2.52 -9.58 6.16
CA LEU A 252 -1.32 -8.96 6.74
C LEU A 252 -0.44 -10.00 7.43
N GLN A 253 -1.02 -10.97 8.14
CA GLN A 253 -0.26 -12.07 8.75
C GLN A 253 0.48 -12.92 7.71
N ARG A 254 -0.14 -13.21 6.57
CA ARG A 254 0.51 -13.97 5.47
C ARG A 254 1.65 -13.19 4.82
N ILE A 255 1.48 -11.87 4.67
CA ILE A 255 2.54 -10.97 4.18
C ILE A 255 3.71 -10.94 5.18
N GLU A 256 3.44 -10.80 6.47
CA GLU A 256 4.46 -10.81 7.53
C GLU A 256 5.26 -12.11 7.55
N GLN A 257 4.59 -13.23 7.29
CA GLN A 257 5.20 -14.55 7.19
C GLN A 257 5.95 -14.79 5.86
N ASN A 258 6.02 -13.79 4.97
CA ASN A 258 6.61 -13.89 3.64
C ASN A 258 6.09 -15.08 2.82
N GLN A 259 4.78 -15.40 2.95
CA GLN A 259 4.21 -16.53 2.24
C GLN A 259 4.11 -16.26 0.74
N GLY A 260 4.51 -17.26 -0.05
CA GLY A 260 4.17 -17.37 -1.47
C GLY A 260 2.93 -18.23 -1.70
N THR A 261 2.56 -18.43 -2.96
CA THR A 261 1.44 -19.28 -3.37
C THR A 261 1.87 -20.75 -3.51
N PRO A 262 0.94 -21.73 -3.59
CA PRO A 262 1.28 -23.13 -3.79
C PRO A 262 2.16 -23.41 -5.03
N ALA A 263 1.92 -22.71 -6.15
CA ALA A 263 2.74 -22.88 -7.36
C ALA A 263 4.06 -22.08 -7.31
N ASN A 264 4.11 -21.00 -6.53
CA ASN A 264 5.29 -20.14 -6.39
C ASN A 264 5.66 -19.89 -4.91
N PRO A 265 6.01 -20.92 -4.12
CA PRO A 265 6.16 -20.80 -2.67
C PRO A 265 7.38 -19.98 -2.24
N SER A 266 8.36 -19.77 -3.14
CA SER A 266 9.58 -19.01 -2.87
C SER A 266 9.47 -17.53 -3.18
N ILE A 267 8.37 -17.08 -3.78
CA ILE A 267 8.14 -15.67 -4.12
C ILE A 267 7.02 -15.16 -3.21
N PRO A 268 7.33 -14.31 -2.21
CA PRO A 268 6.31 -13.73 -1.35
C PRO A 268 5.28 -12.95 -2.16
N ILE A 269 4.03 -12.95 -1.70
CA ILE A 269 2.99 -12.11 -2.29
C ILE A 269 3.33 -10.62 -2.16
N ASP A 270 3.15 -9.86 -3.24
CA ASP A 270 3.36 -8.41 -3.28
C ASP A 270 2.01 -7.71 -3.44
N VAL A 271 1.55 -7.04 -2.38
CA VAL A 271 0.14 -6.63 -2.22
C VAL A 271 0.01 -5.16 -1.88
N TYR A 272 -0.95 -4.49 -2.51
CA TYR A 272 -1.52 -3.22 -2.07
C TYR A 272 -2.93 -3.43 -1.52
N VAL A 273 -3.13 -3.18 -0.23
CA VAL A 273 -4.44 -3.29 0.42
C VAL A 273 -5.35 -2.17 -0.05
N PHE A 274 -6.61 -2.49 -0.36
CA PHE A 274 -7.66 -1.56 -0.74
C PHE A 274 -8.65 -1.41 0.43
N ALA A 275 -8.77 -0.26 1.09
CA ALA A 275 -8.01 0.99 0.91
C ALA A 275 -7.67 1.67 2.25
N LEU A 276 -6.87 2.74 2.21
CA LEU A 276 -6.50 3.48 3.42
C LEU A 276 -7.70 4.04 4.18
N PHE A 277 -8.62 4.69 3.45
CA PHE A 277 -9.79 5.35 4.02
C PHE A 277 -11.10 4.86 3.41
N ASN A 278 -12.19 5.03 4.14
CA ASN A 278 -13.53 5.00 3.56
C ASN A 278 -13.70 6.21 2.62
N GLU A 279 -14.24 5.97 1.43
CA GLU A 279 -14.36 6.96 0.36
C GLU A 279 -15.85 7.28 0.10
N ASP A 280 -16.36 8.34 0.73
CA ASP A 280 -17.81 8.61 0.83
C ASP A 280 -18.50 9.02 -0.49
N LEU A 281 -17.73 9.38 -1.51
CA LEU A 281 -18.25 9.75 -2.83
C LEU A 281 -18.15 8.63 -3.86
N LYS A 282 -17.67 7.43 -3.49
CA LYS A 282 -17.61 6.30 -4.43
C LYS A 282 -19.02 5.90 -4.91
N PRO A 283 -19.25 5.83 -6.23
CA PRO A 283 -20.53 5.39 -6.79
C PRO A 283 -20.74 3.89 -6.57
N GLY A 284 -21.97 3.41 -6.81
CA GLY A 284 -22.29 1.98 -6.73
C GLY A 284 -22.81 1.55 -5.34
N PRO A 285 -22.73 0.26 -5.01
CA PRO A 285 -23.30 -0.29 -3.77
C PRO A 285 -22.66 0.30 -2.51
N ALA A 286 -23.27 0.11 -1.35
CA ALA A 286 -22.75 0.64 -0.09
C ALA A 286 -21.38 0.11 0.27
N SER A 287 -21.02 -1.11 -0.13
CA SER A 287 -19.66 -1.64 0.04
C SER A 287 -18.56 -0.75 -0.51
N GLU A 288 -18.78 -0.12 -1.68
CA GLU A 288 -17.77 0.73 -2.34
C GLU A 288 -17.30 1.88 -1.45
N ARG A 289 -18.14 2.37 -0.53
CA ARG A 289 -17.81 3.47 0.39
C ARG A 289 -17.18 3.00 1.70
N ASN A 290 -16.98 1.69 1.89
CA ASN A 290 -16.66 1.08 3.19
C ASN A 290 -15.49 0.08 3.14
N TYR A 291 -14.55 0.22 2.19
CA TYR A 291 -13.33 -0.60 2.11
C TYR A 291 -12.17 -0.11 2.99
N GLY A 292 -12.31 1.06 3.62
CA GLY A 292 -11.25 1.70 4.39
C GLY A 292 -10.80 0.88 5.58
N LEU A 293 -9.49 0.85 5.82
CA LEU A 293 -8.92 0.44 7.10
C LEU A 293 -9.21 1.49 8.18
N LEU A 294 -9.26 2.77 7.78
CA LEU A 294 -9.47 3.93 8.65
C LEU A 294 -10.70 4.75 8.22
N TYR A 295 -11.33 5.39 9.18
CA TYR A 295 -12.21 6.51 8.90
C TYR A 295 -11.39 7.74 8.49
N PRO A 296 -12.02 8.74 7.85
CA PRO A 296 -11.34 10.00 7.48
C PRO A 296 -10.73 10.75 8.66
N ASP A 297 -11.19 10.53 9.89
CA ASP A 297 -10.57 11.09 11.10
C ASP A 297 -9.32 10.31 11.58
N GLY A 298 -8.88 9.31 10.84
CA GLY A 298 -7.74 8.45 11.16
C GLY A 298 -8.01 7.39 12.23
N SER A 299 -9.23 7.31 12.77
CA SER A 299 -9.61 6.21 13.67
C SER A 299 -9.79 4.91 12.89
N PRO A 300 -9.45 3.74 13.47
CA PRO A 300 -9.61 2.46 12.80
C PRO A 300 -11.09 2.08 12.66
N VAL A 301 -11.49 1.61 11.48
CA VAL A 301 -12.86 1.10 11.24
C VAL A 301 -13.07 -0.21 11.99
N TYR A 302 -12.03 -1.05 12.05
CA TYR A 302 -11.97 -2.31 12.76
C TYR A 302 -10.52 -2.62 13.18
N ARG A 303 -10.34 -3.54 14.13
CA ARG A 303 -9.02 -3.85 14.70
C ARG A 303 -8.28 -4.89 13.86
N ILE A 304 -7.14 -4.51 13.28
CA ILE A 304 -6.24 -5.40 12.49
C ILE A 304 -4.81 -5.47 13.02
N GLY A 305 -4.57 -5.05 14.26
CA GLY A 305 -3.24 -5.14 14.89
C GLY A 305 -2.22 -4.12 14.39
N LEU A 306 -2.59 -3.17 13.53
CA LEU A 306 -1.77 -1.99 13.23
C LEU A 306 -1.68 -1.12 14.50
N GLN A 307 -0.66 -1.37 15.33
CA GLN A 307 -0.35 -0.49 16.46
C GLN A 307 0.19 0.82 15.90
N LEU A 308 -0.60 1.90 16.02
CA LEU A 308 -0.07 3.25 15.96
C LEU A 308 1.03 3.33 17.02
N GLN A 309 2.25 3.69 16.63
CA GLN A 309 3.30 3.94 17.62
C GLN A 309 2.85 5.11 18.50
N GLU A 310 2.34 4.81 19.69
CA GLU A 310 2.08 5.79 20.74
C GLU A 310 3.44 6.34 21.20
N GLN A 311 3.85 7.48 20.64
CA GLN A 311 4.79 8.33 21.35
C GLN A 311 4.06 8.97 22.53
N GLN A 312 4.64 8.75 23.70
CA GLN A 312 4.25 9.26 25.02
C GLN A 312 3.63 10.66 24.98
N GLN A 313 2.43 10.76 25.55
CA GLN A 313 1.76 12.00 25.98
C GLN A 313 1.43 13.02 24.89
N GLY A 314 0.20 12.92 24.38
CA GLY A 314 -0.48 14.02 23.68
C GLY A 314 -1.48 13.47 22.70
N TYR A 315 -2.75 13.80 22.90
CA TYR A 315 -3.82 13.65 21.90
C TYR A 315 -3.27 13.81 20.48
N LEU A 316 -3.60 12.89 19.56
CA LEU A 316 -3.60 13.22 18.13
C LEU A 316 -4.23 14.62 18.02
N PRO A 317 -3.58 15.61 17.37
CA PRO A 317 -4.18 16.94 17.28
C PRO A 317 -5.59 16.76 16.72
N HIS A 318 -6.55 17.31 17.45
CA HIS A 318 -7.96 17.31 17.10
C HIS A 318 -8.06 17.69 15.61
N ILE A 319 -8.73 16.86 14.82
CA ILE A 319 -8.92 17.11 13.40
C ILE A 319 -10.00 18.19 13.30
N ASP A 320 -9.58 19.43 13.47
CA ASP A 320 -10.46 20.58 13.32
C ASP A 320 -10.49 20.95 11.83
N TYR A 321 -11.67 20.75 11.22
CA TYR A 321 -12.03 21.25 9.90
C TYR A 321 -12.17 22.79 9.94
N SER A 322 -11.10 23.53 10.19
CA SER A 322 -11.14 24.99 10.05
C SER A 322 -9.89 25.53 9.37
N SER A 323 -10.13 26.15 8.22
CA SER A 323 -9.18 26.94 7.46
C SER A 323 -8.88 28.25 8.20
N SER A 324 -7.67 28.40 8.72
CA SER A 324 -6.95 29.68 8.75
C SER A 324 -5.57 29.51 9.37
N GLY A 325 -4.55 29.96 8.64
CA GLY A 325 -3.16 29.88 9.07
C GLY A 325 -2.83 30.89 10.15
N GLN A 326 -2.17 30.43 11.21
CA GLN A 326 -1.20 31.21 11.98
C GLN A 326 -0.04 30.31 12.41
N GLN A 327 1.16 30.59 11.90
CA GLN A 327 2.40 29.95 12.32
C GLN A 327 2.70 30.34 13.78
N LYS A 328 2.84 29.34 14.66
CA LYS A 328 3.53 29.48 15.95
C LYS A 328 4.88 28.77 15.86
N THR A 329 5.94 29.55 15.99
CA THR A 329 7.33 29.08 16.09
C THR A 329 7.51 28.28 17.37
N VAL A 330 7.88 27.00 17.26
CA VAL A 330 8.20 26.13 18.40
C VAL A 330 9.71 25.98 18.49
N TYR A 331 10.30 26.43 19.60
CA TYR A 331 11.71 26.18 19.92
C TYR A 331 11.87 24.73 20.41
N SER A 332 12.82 24.00 19.82
CA SER A 332 13.14 22.62 20.18
C SER A 332 13.89 22.54 21.51
N SER A 333 13.40 21.69 22.40
CA SER A 333 13.95 21.35 23.73
C SER A 333 15.35 20.71 23.71
N PHE A 334 15.92 20.48 22.52
CA PHE A 334 17.27 19.91 22.38
C PHE A 334 18.40 20.85 22.83
N SER A 335 18.13 22.14 23.01
CA SER A 335 19.15 23.11 23.42
C SER A 335 19.38 23.17 24.94
N LEU A 336 18.56 22.49 25.75
CA LEU A 336 18.64 22.54 27.22
C LEU A 336 19.39 21.36 27.84
N LEU A 337 19.63 20.28 27.09
CA LEU A 337 20.32 19.09 27.63
C LEU A 337 21.85 19.20 27.59
N LEU A 338 22.40 20.11 26.78
CA LEU A 338 23.85 20.35 26.67
C LEU A 338 24.44 21.24 27.79
N ILE A 339 23.60 21.88 28.60
CA ILE A 339 24.05 22.75 29.70
C ILE A 339 24.20 21.97 31.02
N ALA A 340 23.58 20.79 31.16
CA ALA A 340 23.60 20.02 32.40
C ALA A 340 24.84 19.11 32.59
N LEU A 341 25.66 18.88 31.55
CA LEU A 341 26.87 18.04 31.63
C LEU A 341 28.18 18.81 31.85
N ALA A 342 28.14 20.14 31.91
CA ALA A 342 29.34 20.97 32.12
C ALA A 342 29.71 21.19 33.61
N PHE A 343 28.99 20.59 34.56
CA PHE A 343 29.23 20.77 36.01
C PHE A 343 29.53 19.48 36.78
N LEU A 344 29.84 18.38 36.09
CA LEU A 344 30.22 17.10 36.71
C LEU A 344 31.41 16.46 35.96
N ILE A 345 32.52 17.22 35.87
CA ILE A 345 33.89 16.70 35.70
C ILE A 345 34.79 17.44 36.68
#